data_AF-A0A9D1JYG0-F1
#
_entry.id   AF-A0A9D1JYG0-F1
#
_cell.length_a   1.000
_cell.length_b   1.000
_cell.length_c   1.000
_cell.angle_alpha   90.00
_cell.angle_beta   90.00
_cell.angle_gamma   90.00
#
_symmetry.space_group_name_H-M   'P 1'
#
loop_
_entity.id
_entity.type
_entity.pdbx_description
1 polymer ?
#
loop_
_entity_poly.entity_id
_entity_poly.type
_entity_poly.pdbx_seq_one_letter_code
_entity_poly.pdbx_strand_id
1 'polypeptide(L)'
;MKNTEDISKQAKIYEQLILNQIGAFIANKRNEKNITIRELNKITGVSIGVISDLENAKSMPRVETLIKLAEALEISLSLIFENMKPATQKTSNKSKIIPDDMNKYDKISTLLAGLSYAKEEITDIISYIKFTDYKKQK
;
A
#
# COMPACT_ATOMS: atom_id res chain seq x y z
N MET A 1 26.77 -5.94 8.66
CA MET A 1 25.94 -6.07 7.44
C MET A 1 25.27 -7.44 7.50
N LYS A 2 23.99 -7.59 7.14
CA LYS A 2 23.36 -8.93 7.05
C LYS A 2 24.11 -9.75 5.99
N ASN A 3 24.36 -11.03 6.24
CA ASN A 3 25.02 -11.88 5.25
C ASN A 3 24.02 -12.24 4.12
N THR A 4 24.52 -12.76 3.00
CA THR A 4 23.70 -13.09 1.82
C THR A 4 22.62 -14.14 2.11
N GLU A 5 22.91 -15.10 2.99
CA GLU A 5 21.99 -16.18 3.36
C GLU A 5 20.80 -15.66 4.18
N ASP A 6 21.05 -14.73 5.11
CA ASP A 6 20.05 -14.03 5.91
C ASP A 6 19.14 -13.17 5.03
N ILE A 7 19.69 -12.51 4.01
CA ILE A 7 18.91 -11.71 3.05
C ILE A 7 17.96 -12.61 2.25
N SER A 8 18.44 -13.74 1.73
CA SER A 8 17.63 -14.68 0.96
C SER A 8 16.51 -15.30 1.80
N LYS A 9 16.82 -15.71 3.04
CA LYS A 9 15.82 -16.23 3.98
C LYS A 9 14.75 -15.19 4.30
N GLN A 10 15.15 -13.95 4.55
CA GLN A 10 14.23 -12.86 4.82
C GLN A 10 13.35 -12.51 3.62
N ALA A 11 13.91 -12.52 2.41
CA ALA A 11 13.17 -12.28 1.17
C ALA A 11 12.08 -13.33 0.96
N LYS A 12 12.39 -14.62 1.13
CA LYS A 12 11.40 -15.71 1.03
C LYS A 12 10.26 -15.58 2.04
N ILE A 13 10.57 -15.18 3.27
CA ILE A 13 9.55 -14.95 4.30
C ILE A 13 8.62 -13.81 3.87
N TYR A 14 9.18 -12.69 3.39
CA TYR A 14 8.37 -11.57 2.93
C TYR A 14 7.54 -11.92 1.70
N GLU A 15 8.11 -12.63 0.74
CA GLU A 15 7.41 -13.11 -0.46
C GLU A 15 6.18 -13.95 -0.08
N GLN A 16 6.34 -14.91 0.83
CA GLN A 16 5.21 -15.74 1.26
C GLN A 16 4.13 -14.93 1.98
N LEU A 17 4.51 -13.97 2.82
CA LEU A 17 3.54 -13.08 3.50
C LEU A 17 2.76 -12.23 2.49
N ILE A 18 3.46 -11.68 1.50
CA ILE A 18 2.85 -10.89 0.42
C ILE A 18 1.91 -11.75 -0.42
N LEU A 19 2.32 -12.98 -0.76
CA LEU A 19 1.50 -13.93 -1.51
C LEU A 19 0.20 -14.26 -0.77
N ASN A 20 0.27 -14.52 0.54
CA ASN A 20 -0.91 -14.78 1.35
C ASN A 20 -1.89 -13.60 1.32
N GLN A 21 -1.38 -12.37 1.39
CA GLN A 21 -2.21 -11.16 1.36
C GLN A 21 -2.89 -10.96 0.00
N ILE A 22 -2.12 -11.02 -1.10
CA ILE A 22 -2.67 -10.82 -2.44
C ILE A 22 -3.63 -11.95 -2.80
N GLY A 23 -3.27 -13.20 -2.51
CA GLY A 23 -4.10 -14.36 -2.83
C GLY A 23 -5.48 -14.24 -2.19
N ALA A 24 -5.53 -13.95 -0.90
CA ALA A 24 -6.79 -13.70 -0.18
C ALA A 24 -7.54 -12.49 -0.73
N PHE A 25 -6.84 -11.39 -1.03
CA PHE A 25 -7.45 -10.18 -1.58
C PHE A 25 -8.12 -10.43 -2.95
N ILE A 26 -7.43 -11.11 -3.87
CA ILE A 26 -7.96 -11.43 -5.20
C ILE A 26 -9.14 -12.41 -5.10
N ALA A 27 -9.04 -13.44 -4.26
CA ALA A 27 -10.15 -14.36 -4.01
C ALA A 27 -11.39 -13.64 -3.48
N ASN A 28 -11.20 -12.70 -2.54
CA ASN A 28 -12.29 -11.89 -1.99
C ASN A 28 -12.93 -11.01 -3.07
N LYS A 29 -12.14 -10.31 -3.89
CA LYS A 29 -12.67 -9.49 -4.99
C LYS A 29 -13.40 -10.31 -6.04
N ARG A 30 -12.92 -11.51 -6.33
CA ARG A 30 -13.64 -12.45 -7.21
C ARG A 30 -14.98 -12.88 -6.60
N ASN A 31 -15.00 -13.21 -5.31
CA ASN A 31 -16.21 -13.62 -4.59
C ASN A 31 -17.22 -12.47 -4.44
N GLU A 32 -16.78 -11.22 -4.21
CA GLU A 32 -17.64 -10.03 -4.19
C GLU A 32 -18.39 -9.85 -5.52
N LYS A 33 -17.75 -10.23 -6.63
CA LYS A 33 -18.36 -10.26 -7.96
C LYS A 33 -19.21 -11.50 -8.25
N ASN A 34 -19.27 -12.46 -7.33
CA ASN A 34 -20.01 -13.73 -7.45
C ASN A 34 -19.62 -14.56 -8.69
N ILE A 35 -18.35 -14.52 -9.08
CA ILE A 35 -17.84 -15.32 -10.22
C ILE A 35 -16.90 -16.43 -9.75
N THR A 36 -16.91 -17.55 -10.46
CA THR A 36 -16.00 -18.68 -10.26
C THR A 36 -14.62 -18.40 -10.86
N ILE A 37 -13.61 -19.18 -10.47
CA ILE A 37 -12.28 -19.14 -11.13
C ILE A 37 -12.39 -19.45 -12.62
N ARG A 38 -13.31 -20.34 -13.03
CA ARG A 38 -13.54 -20.67 -14.45
C ARG A 38 -14.12 -19.49 -15.22
N GLU A 39 -15.00 -18.70 -14.61
CA GLU A 39 -15.52 -17.48 -15.23
C GLU A 39 -14.46 -16.39 -15.29
N LEU A 40 -13.68 -16.20 -14.23
CA LEU A 40 -12.57 -15.26 -14.24
C LEU A 40 -11.53 -15.63 -15.31
N ASN A 41 -11.24 -16.93 -15.50
CA ASN A 41 -10.42 -17.43 -16.60
C ASN A 41 -11.00 -17.04 -17.97
N LYS A 42 -12.31 -17.20 -18.19
CA LYS A 42 -12.95 -16.83 -19.46
C LYS A 42 -12.86 -15.33 -19.74
N ILE A 43 -12.99 -14.49 -18.71
CA ILE A 43 -12.94 -13.03 -18.85
C ILE A 43 -11.50 -12.55 -19.13
N THR A 44 -10.52 -13.12 -18.41
CA THR A 44 -9.13 -12.61 -18.42
C THR A 44 -8.21 -13.34 -19.40
N GLY A 45 -8.57 -14.54 -19.84
CA GLY A 45 -7.68 -15.47 -20.53
C GLY A 45 -6.58 -16.07 -19.65
N VAL A 46 -6.53 -15.75 -18.35
CA VAL A 46 -5.54 -16.28 -17.40
C VAL A 46 -5.93 -17.69 -17.02
N SER A 47 -5.02 -18.66 -17.14
CA SER A 47 -5.33 -20.07 -16.86
C SER A 47 -5.87 -20.30 -15.45
N ILE A 48 -6.78 -21.27 -15.30
CA ILE A 48 -7.36 -21.68 -14.00
C ILE A 48 -6.26 -22.03 -12.99
N GLY A 49 -5.18 -22.68 -13.43
CA GLY A 49 -4.04 -23.03 -12.59
C GLY A 49 -3.36 -21.79 -12.00
N VAL A 50 -3.08 -20.78 -12.83
CA VAL A 50 -2.45 -19.53 -12.38
C VAL A 50 -3.35 -18.76 -11.40
N ILE A 51 -4.66 -18.69 -11.67
CA ILE A 51 -5.61 -18.03 -10.75
C ILE A 51 -5.66 -18.79 -9.42
N SER A 52 -5.75 -20.12 -9.47
CA SER A 52 -5.78 -20.98 -8.29
C SER A 52 -4.49 -20.88 -7.48
N ASP A 53 -3.33 -20.90 -8.13
CA ASP A 53 -2.04 -20.80 -7.46
C ASP A 53 -1.85 -19.44 -6.80
N LEU A 54 -2.34 -18.36 -7.41
CA LEU A 54 -2.36 -17.04 -6.79
C LEU A 54 -3.30 -17.01 -5.58
N GLU A 55 -4.58 -17.39 -5.76
CA GLU A 55 -5.59 -17.32 -4.69
C GLU A 55 -5.22 -18.20 -3.49
N ASN A 56 -4.48 -19.30 -3.71
CA ASN A 56 -3.95 -20.18 -2.67
C ASN A 56 -2.51 -19.86 -2.24
N ALA A 57 -1.97 -18.69 -2.63
CA ALA A 57 -0.65 -18.19 -2.24
C ALA A 57 0.53 -19.14 -2.53
N LYS A 58 0.43 -19.92 -3.61
CA LYS A 58 1.46 -20.86 -4.08
C LYS A 58 2.50 -20.21 -4.98
N SER A 59 2.10 -19.25 -5.83
CA SER A 59 3.04 -18.57 -6.71
C SER A 59 2.59 -17.16 -7.09
N MET A 60 3.56 -16.26 -7.30
CA MET A 60 3.31 -14.91 -7.79
C MET A 60 3.23 -14.92 -9.31
N PRO A 61 2.14 -14.45 -9.92
CA PRO A 61 2.08 -14.34 -11.36
C PRO A 61 2.87 -13.11 -11.85
N ARG A 62 3.02 -13.00 -13.17
CA ARG A 62 3.63 -11.83 -13.79
C ARG A 62 2.74 -10.60 -13.64
N VAL A 63 3.34 -9.41 -13.71
CA VAL A 63 2.61 -8.13 -13.64
C VAL A 63 1.50 -8.03 -14.69
N GLU A 64 1.73 -8.51 -15.91
CA GLU A 64 0.70 -8.55 -16.96
C GLU A 64 -0.55 -9.33 -16.51
N THR A 65 -0.37 -10.45 -15.80
CA THR A 65 -1.49 -11.23 -15.25
C THR A 65 -2.23 -10.45 -14.16
N LEU A 66 -1.50 -9.74 -13.28
CA LEU A 66 -2.11 -8.90 -12.25
C LEU A 66 -2.95 -7.78 -12.88
N ILE A 67 -2.48 -7.18 -13.98
CA ILE A 67 -3.23 -6.16 -14.73
C ILE A 67 -4.54 -6.75 -15.27
N LYS A 68 -4.48 -7.90 -15.96
CA LYS A 68 -5.68 -8.58 -16.48
C LYS A 68 -6.70 -8.89 -15.39
N LEU A 69 -6.23 -9.40 -14.23
CA LEU A 69 -7.08 -9.66 -13.09
C LEU A 69 -7.68 -8.38 -12.52
N ALA A 70 -6.91 -7.29 -12.41
CA ALA A 70 -7.39 -6.00 -11.92
C ALA A 70 -8.50 -5.44 -12.81
N GLU A 71 -8.32 -5.47 -14.13
CA GLU A 71 -9.32 -5.03 -15.11
C GLU A 71 -10.62 -5.84 -15.01
N ALA A 72 -10.52 -7.18 -14.99
CA ALA A 72 -11.70 -8.04 -14.88
C ALA A 72 -12.45 -7.90 -13.54
N LEU A 73 -11.70 -7.66 -12.46
CA LEU A 73 -12.24 -7.46 -11.13
C LEU A 73 -12.66 -6.00 -10.87
N GLU A 74 -12.52 -5.10 -11.86
CA GLU A 74 -12.87 -3.67 -11.76
C GLU A 74 -12.20 -2.97 -10.55
N ILE A 75 -10.94 -3.29 -10.32
CA ILE A 75 -10.10 -2.64 -9.30
C ILE A 75 -8.89 -1.99 -9.93
N SER A 76 -8.34 -0.97 -9.27
CA SER A 76 -7.07 -0.40 -9.71
C SER A 76 -5.91 -1.35 -9.40
N LEU A 77 -4.92 -1.41 -10.30
CA LEU A 77 -3.69 -2.15 -10.04
C LEU A 77 -2.99 -1.66 -8.76
N SER A 78 -3.07 -0.35 -8.48
CA SER A 78 -2.56 0.25 -7.25
C SER A 78 -3.16 -0.37 -5.99
N LEU A 79 -4.44 -0.79 -6.02
CA LEU A 79 -5.09 -1.44 -4.89
C LEU A 79 -4.48 -2.82 -4.60
N ILE A 80 -4.04 -3.56 -5.63
CA ILE A 80 -3.30 -4.82 -5.45
C ILE A 80 -1.98 -4.54 -4.74
N PHE A 81 -1.22 -3.51 -5.18
CA PHE A 81 0.04 -3.12 -4.56
C PHE A 81 -0.11 -2.59 -3.13
N GLU A 82 -1.20 -1.88 -2.82
CA GLU A 82 -1.50 -1.46 -1.46
C GLU A 82 -1.69 -2.66 -0.51
N ASN A 83 -2.12 -3.82 -1.05
CA ASN A 83 -2.23 -5.09 -0.33
C ASN A 83 -0.95 -5.96 -0.40
N MET A 84 0.13 -5.49 -1.01
CA MET A 84 1.45 -6.17 -1.00
C MET A 84 2.33 -5.74 0.19
N LYS A 85 1.72 -5.38 1.32
CA LYS A 85 2.41 -4.77 2.45
C LYS A 85 2.53 -5.79 3.57
N PRO A 86 3.71 -6.44 3.74
CA PRO A 86 3.89 -7.35 4.85
C PRO A 86 3.67 -6.59 6.15
N ALA A 87 2.80 -7.14 7.02
CA ALA A 87 2.28 -6.51 8.25
C ALA A 87 3.35 -6.01 9.24
N THR A 88 4.63 -6.25 8.96
CA THR A 88 5.79 -5.69 9.67
C THR A 88 6.05 -4.22 9.38
N GLN A 89 5.45 -3.65 8.33
CA GLN A 89 5.43 -2.21 8.19
C GLN A 89 4.14 -1.70 8.85
N LYS A 90 4.30 -0.92 9.92
CA LYS A 90 3.29 0.04 10.35
C LYS A 90 2.96 0.95 9.16
N THR A 91 2.09 0.52 8.27
CA THR A 91 1.68 1.29 7.11
C THR A 91 0.48 2.14 7.50
N SER A 92 0.77 3.21 8.21
CA SER A 92 0.02 4.46 8.06
C SER A 92 0.24 4.94 6.62
N ASN A 93 -0.74 4.72 5.76
CA ASN A 93 -0.74 5.20 4.38
C ASN A 93 -0.86 6.75 4.33
N LYS A 94 -0.08 7.37 3.42
CA LYS A 94 -0.27 8.67 2.73
C LYS A 94 -0.02 9.99 3.51
N SER A 95 1.24 10.43 3.54
CA SER A 95 1.65 11.79 3.12
C SER A 95 3.16 11.77 2.81
N LYS A 96 3.62 12.71 1.98
CA LYS A 96 5.00 12.85 1.44
C LYS A 96 6.10 12.46 2.44
N ILE A 97 7.22 11.92 1.94
CA ILE A 97 8.48 11.74 2.69
C ILE A 97 8.77 13.07 3.40
N ILE A 98 8.52 13.14 4.71
CA ILE A 98 8.94 14.24 5.58
C ILE A 98 10.37 13.88 5.96
N PRO A 99 11.39 14.65 5.52
CA PRO A 99 12.77 14.43 5.95
C PRO A 99 12.86 14.45 7.48
N ASP A 100 13.60 13.52 8.07
CA ASP A 100 13.64 13.32 9.52
C ASP A 100 14.22 14.55 10.26
N ASP A 101 15.04 15.32 9.54
CA ASP A 101 15.69 16.59 9.91
C ASP A 101 14.80 17.84 9.78
N MET A 102 13.55 17.70 9.30
CA MET A 102 12.62 18.81 9.13
C MET A 102 12.13 19.38 10.48
N ASN A 103 12.09 20.69 10.64
CA ASN A 103 11.68 21.31 11.91
C ASN A 103 10.18 21.05 12.22
N LYS A 104 9.79 21.13 13.49
CA LYS A 104 8.42 20.86 13.98
C LYS A 104 7.34 21.61 13.18
N TYR A 105 7.61 22.84 12.77
CA TYR A 105 6.63 23.69 12.08
C TYR A 105 6.40 23.24 10.64
N ASP A 106 7.47 22.84 9.94
CA ASP A 106 7.39 22.31 8.59
C ASP A 106 6.62 20.97 8.57
N LYS A 107 6.80 20.13 9.60
CA LYS A 107 6.02 18.89 9.78
C LYS A 107 4.51 19.17 9.90
N ILE A 108 4.13 20.16 10.71
CA ILE A 108 2.74 20.57 10.89
C ILE A 108 2.19 21.19 9.59
N SER A 109 2.97 22.01 8.89
CA SER A 109 2.58 22.61 7.62
C SER A 109 2.24 21.55 6.57
N THR A 110 3.03 20.47 6.52
CA THR A 110 2.82 19.36 5.57
C THR A 110 1.58 18.55 5.92
N LEU A 111 1.31 18.33 7.21
CA LEU A 111 0.11 17.65 7.68
C LEU A 111 -1.15 18.42 7.28
N LEU A 112 -1.18 19.73 7.53
CA LEU A 112 -2.34 20.58 7.21
C LEU A 112 -2.60 20.66 5.70
N ALA A 113 -1.55 20.68 4.86
CA ALA A 113 -1.70 20.59 3.41
C ALA A 113 -2.34 19.26 2.98
N GLY A 114 -2.01 18.15 3.64
CA GLY A 114 -2.63 16.84 3.41
C GLY A 114 -4.11 16.78 3.83
N LEU A 115 -4.52 17.66 4.75
CA LEU A 115 -5.92 17.84 5.17
C LEU A 115 -6.67 18.87 4.30
N SER A 116 -6.09 19.31 3.18
CA SER A 116 -6.69 20.23 2.20
C SER A 116 -6.97 21.67 2.69
N TYR A 117 -6.22 22.15 3.68
CA TYR A 117 -6.24 23.57 4.06
C TYR A 117 -5.59 24.47 3.00
N ALA A 118 -6.08 25.71 2.86
CA ALA A 118 -5.48 26.70 1.98
C ALA A 118 -4.12 27.18 2.52
N LYS A 119 -3.25 27.67 1.63
CA LYS A 119 -1.88 28.07 1.98
C LYS A 119 -1.87 29.22 3.01
N GLU A 120 -2.82 30.13 2.88
CA GLU A 120 -3.02 31.28 3.76
C GLU A 120 -3.41 30.80 5.17
N GLU A 121 -4.37 29.89 5.28
CA GLU A 121 -4.81 29.30 6.55
C GLU A 121 -3.68 28.53 7.25
N ILE A 122 -2.89 27.78 6.48
CA ILE A 122 -1.73 27.05 7.01
C ILE A 122 -0.70 28.03 7.59
N THR A 123 -0.47 29.16 6.92
CA THR A 123 0.48 30.18 7.36
C THR A 123 0.05 30.82 8.67
N ASP A 124 -1.25 31.11 8.81
CA ASP A 124 -1.83 31.69 10.02
C ASP A 124 -1.73 30.73 11.21
N ILE A 125 -2.08 29.46 10.99
CA ILE A 125 -2.00 28.41 12.02
C ILE A 125 -0.55 28.24 12.50
N ILE A 126 0.41 28.15 11.58
CA ILE A 126 1.84 28.01 11.94
C ILE A 126 2.34 29.23 12.73
N SER A 127 1.92 30.44 12.33
CA SER A 127 2.31 31.68 13.01
C SER A 127 1.77 31.72 14.44
N TYR A 128 0.52 31.30 14.65
CA TYR A 128 -0.07 31.20 15.98
C TYR A 128 0.68 30.19 16.87
N ILE A 129 0.98 28.99 16.36
CA ILE A 129 1.71 27.97 17.12
C ILE A 129 3.09 28.49 17.55
N LYS A 130 3.85 29.12 16.63
CA LYS A 130 5.16 29.74 16.94
C LYS A 130 5.04 30.77 18.06
N PHE A 131 4.01 31.62 18.02
CA PHE A 131 3.75 32.61 19.05
C PHE A 131 3.44 31.97 20.41
N THR A 132 2.61 30.92 20.44
CA THR A 132 2.31 30.20 21.69
C THR A 132 3.53 29.50 22.28
N ASP A 133 4.39 28.92 21.44
CA ASP A 133 5.63 28.26 21.87
C ASP A 133 6.64 29.30 22.41
N TYR A 134 6.72 30.49 21.80
CA TYR A 134 7.52 31.60 22.32
C TYR A 134 7.03 32.10 23.69
N LYS A 135 5.71 32.23 23.88
CA LYS A 135 5.13 32.63 25.17
C LYS A 135 5.43 31.67 26.31
N LYS A 136 5.62 30.37 26.04
CA LYS A 136 5.95 29.34 27.05
C LYS A 136 7.42 29.34 27.48
N GLN A 137 8.29 30.05 26.76
CA GLN A 137 9.73 30.13 27.06
C GLN A 137 10.09 31.34 27.94
N LYS A 138 9.10 32.18 28.28
CA LYS A 138 9.19 33.26 29.26
C LYS A 138 8.52 32.83 30.55
#